data_AF-A0AAV6M390-F1
#
_entry.id   AF-A0AAV6M390-F1
#
_cell.length_a   1.000
_cell.length_b   1.000
_cell.length_c   1.000
_cell.angle_alpha   90.00
_cell.angle_beta   90.00
_cell.angle_gamma   90.00
#
_symmetry.space_group_name_H-M   'P 1'
#
loop_
_entity.id
_entity.type
_entity.pdbx_description
1 polymer ?
#
loop_
_entity_poly.entity_id
_entity_poly.type
_entity_poly.pdbx_seq_one_letter_code
_entity_poly.pdbx_strand_id
1 'polypeptide(L)'
;MSGHSINSSLPHSRHISIHKPEMPEYCVTGGTGFIASNLVKTLLENGHHVRTTVRNPGDERSVGFLWEFDGAKERLKIVKADLLEEGSFDEAIQGVDGVFHTASPVLVPYDNNIKARS
;
A
#
# COMPACT_ATOMS: atom_id res chain seq x y z
N MET A 1 -72.79 8.99 -10.78
CA MET A 1 -71.85 8.46 -9.78
C MET A 1 -70.67 7.86 -10.57
N SER A 2 -69.75 8.65 -11.15
CA SER A 2 -68.57 9.34 -10.57
C SER A 2 -67.44 8.42 -10.09
N GLY A 3 -66.46 8.14 -10.97
CA GLY A 3 -65.04 7.83 -10.72
C GLY A 3 -64.72 6.54 -9.93
N HIS A 4 -63.52 5.96 -9.92
CA HIS A 4 -62.19 6.45 -10.26
C HIS A 4 -61.30 5.26 -10.70
N SER A 5 -60.40 5.56 -11.64
CA SER A 5 -59.25 4.73 -12.03
C SER A 5 -58.32 4.51 -10.83
N ILE A 6 -57.91 3.26 -10.56
CA ILE A 6 -56.77 2.99 -9.67
C ILE A 6 -55.60 2.46 -10.50
N ASN A 7 -54.77 3.41 -10.93
CA ASN A 7 -53.40 3.15 -11.31
C ASN A 7 -52.60 3.13 -9.99
N SER A 8 -52.02 2.00 -9.59
CA SER A 8 -51.09 1.97 -8.46
C SER A 8 -49.83 1.20 -8.82
N SER A 9 -48.93 1.98 -9.41
CA SER A 9 -47.48 1.83 -9.51
C SER A 9 -46.87 0.81 -8.54
N LEU A 10 -46.11 -0.13 -9.12
CA LEU A 10 -45.09 -0.93 -8.45
C LEU A 10 -44.19 -0.04 -7.56
N PRO A 11 -43.80 -0.47 -6.35
CA PRO A 11 -42.90 0.31 -5.52
C PRO A 11 -41.58 0.51 -6.27
N HIS A 12 -41.22 1.79 -6.46
CA HIS A 12 -39.92 2.21 -6.96
C HIS A 12 -38.82 1.41 -6.27
N SER A 13 -38.03 0.70 -7.08
CA SER A 13 -36.72 0.18 -6.67
C SER A 13 -35.97 1.31 -5.97
N ARG A 14 -35.69 1.14 -4.68
CA ARG A 14 -34.81 2.08 -3.97
C ARG A 14 -33.48 1.99 -4.67
N HIS A 15 -33.12 3.05 -5.38
CA HIS A 15 -31.79 3.23 -5.91
C HIS A 15 -30.86 3.33 -4.69
N ILE A 16 -30.31 2.19 -4.26
CA ILE A 16 -29.18 2.18 -3.35
C ILE A 16 -28.05 2.74 -4.20
N SER A 17 -27.76 4.03 -4.04
CA SER A 17 -26.48 4.56 -4.46
C SER A 17 -25.43 3.83 -3.65
N ILE A 18 -24.92 2.73 -4.20
CA ILE A 18 -23.62 2.20 -3.84
C ILE A 18 -22.65 3.35 -4.11
N HIS A 19 -22.32 4.11 -3.06
CA HIS A 19 -21.12 4.95 -3.10
C HIS A 19 -20.00 4.01 -3.56
N LYS A 20 -19.37 4.36 -4.68
CA LYS A 20 -18.08 3.77 -5.04
C LYS A 20 -17.24 3.85 -3.78
N PRO A 21 -16.77 2.72 -3.19
CA PRO A 21 -15.86 2.82 -2.07
C PRO A 21 -14.66 3.63 -2.55
N GLU A 22 -14.20 4.55 -1.70
CA GLU A 22 -12.88 5.17 -1.82
C GLU A 22 -11.88 4.04 -2.14
N MET A 23 -10.99 4.24 -3.12
CA MET A 23 -10.03 3.21 -3.52
C MET A 23 -9.10 2.94 -2.33
N PRO A 24 -9.05 1.70 -1.78
CA PRO A 24 -8.32 1.44 -0.55
C PRO A 24 -6.84 1.81 -0.63
N GLU A 25 -6.29 2.29 0.49
CA GLU A 25 -4.87 2.54 0.69
C GLU A 25 -4.24 1.45 1.56
N TYR A 26 -3.13 0.87 1.10
CA TYR A 26 -2.39 -0.14 1.84
C TYR A 26 -0.99 0.33 2.19
N CYS A 27 -0.55 0.07 3.43
CA CYS A 27 0.84 0.25 3.83
C CYS A 27 1.65 -1.02 3.62
N VAL A 28 2.78 -0.95 2.92
CA VAL A 28 3.75 -2.05 2.74
C VAL A 28 5.08 -1.67 3.38
N THR A 29 5.51 -2.37 4.44
CA THR A 29 6.79 -2.05 5.08
C THR A 29 7.98 -2.62 4.31
N GLY A 30 9.07 -1.86 4.21
CA GLY A 30 10.32 -2.31 3.59
C GLY A 30 10.29 -2.34 2.06
N GLY A 31 9.69 -1.33 1.41
CA GLY A 31 9.35 -1.28 -0.01
C GLY A 31 10.46 -1.65 -1.01
N THR A 32 11.73 -1.43 -0.66
CA THR A 32 12.88 -1.80 -1.51
C THR A 32 13.24 -3.27 -1.45
N GLY A 33 12.62 -4.05 -0.55
CA GLY A 33 12.81 -5.48 -0.43
C GLY A 33 12.22 -6.26 -1.61
N PHE A 34 12.71 -7.49 -1.81
CA PHE A 34 12.30 -8.34 -2.92
C PHE A 34 10.79 -8.64 -2.91
N ILE A 35 10.24 -9.09 -1.78
CA ILE A 35 8.80 -9.37 -1.66
C ILE A 35 7.98 -8.07 -1.63
N ALA A 36 8.46 -7.07 -0.88
CA ALA A 36 7.77 -5.81 -0.70
C ALA A 36 7.53 -5.09 -2.04
N SER A 37 8.55 -5.01 -2.89
CA SER A 37 8.45 -4.30 -4.17
C SER A 37 7.49 -4.97 -5.15
N ASN A 38 7.48 -6.31 -5.20
CA ASN A 38 6.50 -7.05 -6.01
C ASN A 38 5.07 -6.80 -5.50
N LEU A 39 4.88 -6.75 -4.19
CA LEU A 39 3.57 -6.43 -3.62
C LEU A 39 3.13 -5.00 -3.93
N VAL A 40 4.03 -4.02 -3.78
CA VAL A 40 3.77 -2.61 -4.17
C VAL A 40 3.34 -2.54 -5.63
N LYS A 41 4.09 -3.18 -6.53
CA LYS A 41 3.75 -3.26 -7.95
C LYS A 41 2.34 -3.82 -8.18
N THR A 42 2.03 -5.00 -7.63
CA THR A 42 0.72 -5.64 -7.81
C THR A 42 -0.43 -4.81 -7.24
N LEU A 43 -0.24 -4.13 -6.11
CA LEU A 43 -1.27 -3.26 -5.54
C LEU A 43 -1.53 -2.04 -6.43
N LEU A 44 -0.49 -1.43 -6.99
CA LEU A 44 -0.61 -0.31 -7.93
C LEU A 44 -1.28 -0.72 -9.24
N GLU A 45 -0.94 -1.89 -9.78
CA GLU A 45 -1.55 -2.49 -10.98
C GLU A 45 -3.05 -2.77 -10.78
N ASN A 46 -3.45 -3.15 -9.57
CA ASN A 46 -4.85 -3.33 -9.18
C ASN A 46 -5.59 -2.01 -8.87
N GLY A 47 -4.92 -0.87 -9.02
CA GLY A 47 -5.50 0.46 -8.86
C GLY A 47 -5.55 0.98 -7.43
N HIS A 48 -4.95 0.29 -6.46
CA HIS A 48 -4.93 0.74 -5.07
C HIS A 48 -3.95 1.89 -4.85
N HIS A 49 -4.17 2.66 -3.77
CA HIS A 49 -3.16 3.55 -3.23
C HIS A 49 -2.19 2.74 -2.37
N VAL A 50 -0.91 3.06 -2.47
CA VAL A 50 0.14 2.34 -1.75
C VAL A 50 1.02 3.33 -1.02
N ARG A 51 1.14 3.13 0.28
CA ARG A 51 2.16 3.75 1.12
C ARG A 51 3.24 2.72 1.38
N THR A 52 4.50 3.01 1.11
CA THR A 52 5.58 2.08 1.41
C THR A 52 6.66 2.70 2.28
N THR A 53 7.20 1.91 3.20
CA THR A 53 8.25 2.40 4.09
C THR A 53 9.64 1.99 3.60
N VAL A 54 10.59 2.91 3.68
CA VAL A 54 12.00 2.68 3.39
C VAL A 54 12.85 3.38 4.45
N ARG A 55 14.08 2.90 4.70
CA ARG A 55 14.96 3.51 5.71
C ARG A 55 15.49 4.89 5.29
N ASN A 56 15.79 5.05 4.00
CA ASN A 56 16.30 6.30 3.44
C ASN A 56 15.58 6.62 2.11
N PRO A 57 14.49 7.40 2.14
CA PRO A 57 13.80 7.82 0.93
C PRO A 57 14.66 8.64 -0.03
N GLY A 58 15.73 9.28 0.46
CA GLY A 58 16.64 10.08 -0.38
C GLY A 58 17.72 9.27 -1.12
N ASP A 59 17.82 7.95 -0.89
CA ASP A 59 18.72 7.09 -1.67
C ASP A 59 18.04 6.63 -2.95
N GLU A 60 18.06 7.50 -3.97
CA GLU A 60 17.46 7.30 -5.30
C GLU A 60 17.88 5.98 -5.95
N ARG A 61 19.09 5.48 -5.68
CA ARG A 61 19.54 4.19 -6.21
C ARG A 61 18.72 3.02 -5.65
N SER A 62 18.24 3.16 -4.42
CA SER A 62 17.45 2.15 -3.74
C SER A 62 15.96 2.30 -3.98
N VAL A 63 15.45 3.53 -4.11
CA VAL A 63 13.99 3.78 -4.23
C VAL A 63 13.53 4.06 -5.65
N GLY A 64 14.42 4.49 -6.54
CA GLY A 64 14.07 5.00 -7.87
C GLY A 64 13.24 4.02 -8.68
N PHE A 65 13.54 2.73 -8.60
CA PHE A 65 12.82 1.69 -9.33
C PHE A 65 11.34 1.56 -8.92
N LEU A 66 10.95 1.99 -7.72
CA LEU A 66 9.55 1.99 -7.27
C LEU A 66 8.70 3.00 -8.05
N TRP A 67 9.31 4.09 -8.51
CA TRP A 67 8.65 5.13 -9.32
C TRP A 67 8.43 4.71 -10.77
N GLU A 68 9.10 3.64 -11.23
CA GLU A 68 8.95 3.08 -12.57
C GLU A 68 7.74 2.14 -12.68
N PHE A 69 7.03 1.86 -11.58
CA PHE A 69 5.81 1.06 -11.61
C PHE A 69 4.63 1.85 -12.17
N ASP A 70 3.77 1.15 -12.92
CA ASP A 70 2.57 1.73 -13.50
C ASP A 70 1.64 2.30 -12.41
N GLY A 71 1.33 3.59 -12.50
CA GLY A 71 0.49 4.29 -11.53
C GLY A 71 1.21 4.78 -10.27
N ALA A 72 2.54 4.59 -10.16
CA ALA A 72 3.29 5.03 -8.99
C ALA A 72 3.24 6.56 -8.81
N LYS A 73 3.32 7.33 -9.90
CA LYS A 73 3.32 8.81 -9.85
C LYS A 73 2.04 9.37 -9.22
N GLU A 74 0.92 8.66 -9.34
CA GLU A 74 -0.38 9.08 -8.83
C GLU A 74 -0.73 8.43 -7.49
N ARG A 75 -0.28 7.18 -7.25
CA ARG A 75 -0.80 6.34 -6.17
C ARG A 75 0.25 5.81 -5.21
N LEU A 76 1.54 6.08 -5.42
CA LEU A 76 2.62 5.66 -4.51
C LEU A 76 3.05 6.81 -3.61
N LYS A 77 3.09 6.56 -2.29
CA LYS A 77 3.75 7.41 -1.30
C LYS A 77 4.89 6.63 -0.65
N ILE A 78 6.09 7.20 -0.64
CA ILE A 78 7.25 6.64 0.06
C ILE A 78 7.44 7.39 1.39
N VAL A 79 7.47 6.66 2.50
CA VAL A 79 7.61 7.20 3.86
C VAL A 79 8.89 6.67 4.49
N LYS A 80 9.60 7.52 5.24
CA LYS A 80 10.75 7.08 6.03
C LYS A 80 10.25 6.29 7.24
N ALA A 81 10.76 5.07 7.45
CA ALA A 81 10.58 4.35 8.71
C ALA A 81 11.77 3.42 8.99
N ASP A 82 12.08 3.21 10.27
CA ASP A 82 13.13 2.32 10.74
C ASP A 82 12.63 1.43 11.88
N LEU A 83 12.77 0.12 11.73
CA LEU A 83 12.36 -0.87 12.75
C LEU A 83 13.05 -0.67 14.10
N LEU A 84 14.19 0.02 14.13
CA LEU A 84 14.93 0.31 15.35
C LEU A 84 14.53 1.64 16.01
N GLU A 85 13.68 2.43 15.37
CA GLU A 85 13.23 3.74 15.85
C GLU A 85 11.75 3.68 16.22
N GLU A 86 11.47 3.82 17.52
CA GLU A 86 10.10 3.85 18.06
C GLU A 86 9.29 5.00 17.45
N GLY A 87 8.02 4.75 17.10
CA GLY A 87 7.12 5.72 16.47
C GLY A 87 7.39 6.01 14.99
N SER A 88 8.46 5.46 14.40
CA SER A 88 8.82 5.75 13.00
C SER A 88 7.82 5.24 11.94
N PHE A 89 6.88 4.38 12.35
CA PHE A 89 5.82 3.84 11.48
C PHE A 89 4.46 4.52 11.65
N ASP A 90 4.33 5.46 12.59
CA ASP A 90 3.04 6.07 12.93
C ASP A 90 2.42 6.77 11.71
N GLU A 91 3.22 7.59 11.01
CA GLU A 91 2.78 8.24 9.76
C GLU A 91 2.47 7.21 8.66
N ALA A 92 3.21 6.10 8.61
CA ALA A 92 3.02 5.08 7.58
C ALA A 92 1.72 4.29 7.77
N ILE A 93 1.27 4.09 9.02
CA ILE A 93 0.12 3.24 9.34
C ILE A 93 -1.15 4.07 9.56
N GLN A 94 -1.04 5.36 9.88
CA GLN A 94 -2.20 6.19 10.15
C GLN A 94 -3.13 6.29 8.92
N GLY A 95 -4.37 5.85 9.10
CA GLY A 95 -5.48 6.03 8.14
C GLY A 95 -5.50 5.05 6.95
N VAL A 96 -4.58 4.08 6.88
CA VAL A 96 -4.59 3.07 5.81
C VAL A 96 -5.60 1.96 6.13
N ASP A 97 -6.13 1.32 5.09
CA ASP A 97 -7.12 0.24 5.22
C ASP A 97 -6.48 -1.10 5.63
N GLY A 98 -5.19 -1.27 5.38
CA GLY A 98 -4.45 -2.47 5.75
C GLY A 98 -2.94 -2.31 5.72
N VAL A 99 -2.25 -3.17 6.45
CA VAL A 99 -0.79 -3.19 6.55
C VAL A 99 -0.24 -4.56 6.17
N PHE A 100 0.68 -4.57 5.20
CA PHE A 100 1.52 -5.72 4.87
C PHE A 100 2.89 -5.51 5.49
N HIS A 101 3.17 -6.25 6.56
CA HIS A 101 4.46 -6.18 7.24
C HIS A 101 5.46 -7.15 6.60
N THR A 102 6.38 -6.62 5.80
CA THR A 102 7.43 -7.44 5.13
C THR A 102 8.85 -7.02 5.50
N ALA A 103 9.01 -5.86 6.14
CA ALA A 103 10.29 -5.43 6.68
C ALA A 103 10.77 -6.40 7.76
N SER A 104 11.99 -6.87 7.63
CA SER A 104 12.67 -7.66 8.64
C SER A 104 14.14 -7.23 8.69
N PRO A 105 14.74 -7.06 9.89
CA PRO A 105 16.15 -6.75 10.00
C PRO A 105 16.94 -8.01 9.65
N VAL A 106 17.52 -8.07 8.46
CA VAL A 106 18.49 -9.12 8.13
C VAL A 106 19.82 -8.75 8.79
N LEU A 107 20.02 -9.22 10.01
CA LEU A 107 21.33 -9.22 10.65
C LEU A 107 22.14 -10.36 10.03
N VAL A 108 22.95 -10.06 9.02
CA VAL A 108 23.96 -11.02 8.54
C VAL A 108 25.14 -10.93 9.52
N PRO A 109 25.42 -11.95 10.35
CA PRO A 109 26.64 -11.96 11.14
C PRO A 109 27.81 -12.03 10.16
N TYR A 110 28.76 -11.09 10.25
CA TYR A 110 30.01 -11.21 9.51
C TYR A 110 30.81 -12.35 10.13
N ASP A 111 30.89 -13.49 9.44
CA ASP A 111 31.71 -14.62 9.88
C ASP A 111 33.18 -14.29 9.60
N ASN A 112 33.91 -13.84 10.62
CA ASN A 112 35.34 -13.50 10.53
C ASN A 112 36.27 -14.73 10.40
N ASN A 113 35.73 -15.90 10.05
CA ASN A 113 36.47 -17.17 10.01
C ASN A 113 37.04 -17.56 8.63
N ILE A 114 36.96 -16.68 7.63
CA ILE A 114 37.71 -16.85 6.37
C ILE A 114 39.17 -16.44 6.62
N LYS A 115 39.97 -17.33 7.24
CA LYS A 115 41.42 -17.29 7.05
C LYS A 115 41.70 -17.87 5.67
N ALA A 116 42.09 -17.01 4.74
CA ALA A 116 42.73 -17.45 3.51
C ALA A 116 43.90 -18.36 3.90
N ARG A 117 43.79 -19.66 3.59
CA ARG A 117 44.93 -20.57 3.65
C ARG A 117 45.89 -20.14 2.55
N SER A 118 46.99 -19.50 2.95
CA SER A 118 48.21 -19.36 2.17
C SER A 118 48.82 -20.72 1.86
#